data_AF-A0A938FPU2-F1
#
_entry.id   AF-A0A938FPU2-F1
#
_cell.length_a   1.000
_cell.length_b   1.000
_cell.length_c   1.000
_cell.angle_alpha   90.00
_cell.angle_beta   90.00
_cell.angle_gamma   90.00
#
_symmetry.space_group_name_H-M   'P 1'
#
loop_
_entity.id
_entity.type
_entity.pdbx_description
1 polymer ?
#
loop_
_entity_poly.entity_id
_entity_poly.type
_entity_poly.pdbx_seq_one_letter_code
_entity_poly.pdbx_strand_id
1 'polypeptide(L)'
;MSSISIASFNIQYSLGADNKYDLKRSIDTVRDADIICLQEIDRNWRRTNMADQFAEIQALLPDRYAVFGPWLDVDASAVNPDGSIKNRRRQGGQMTISRYPIASSRVIHLPKLDTGPTMNMWSAFVESVVLTPTPVRVINLHLSDSSESSRIDEISCLIDQCNSATLEGGAWNGEAWDAESMEHWQLNDPVPPMPEAVILAGDFNAEPDSPVIEKVINAGFRDTWRPAGAASPGVTFKTNPDQGTYSDMRIDFIFVSTHFDVVDSSIDEETGASDHQPVWASLKVNK
;
A
#
# COMPACT_ATOMS: atom_id res chain seq x y z
N MET A 1 -22.74 11.21 7.38
CA MET A 1 -21.88 10.73 6.28
C MET A 1 -21.75 9.23 6.44
N SER A 2 -21.79 8.50 5.33
CA SER A 2 -21.47 7.07 5.32
C SER A 2 -20.01 6.87 5.69
N SER A 3 -19.70 5.76 6.37
CA SER A 3 -18.34 5.29 6.55
C SER A 3 -17.77 4.78 5.23
N ILE A 4 -16.45 4.76 5.12
CA ILE A 4 -15.68 4.20 4.01
C ILE A 4 -14.96 2.97 4.57
N SER A 5 -15.06 1.83 3.90
CA SER A 5 -14.30 0.64 4.28
C SER A 5 -12.93 0.61 3.59
N ILE A 6 -11.90 0.27 4.35
CA ILE A 6 -10.55 0.04 3.84
C ILE A 6 -10.05 -1.33 4.27
N ALA A 7 -9.35 -2.02 3.37
CA ALA A 7 -8.61 -3.24 3.65
C ALA A 7 -7.13 -3.09 3.27
N SER A 8 -6.23 -3.62 4.09
CA SER A 8 -4.81 -3.78 3.78
C SER A 8 -4.46 -5.27 3.74
N PHE A 9 -3.74 -5.70 2.70
CA PHE A 9 -3.40 -7.11 2.55
C PHE A 9 -2.12 -7.33 1.76
N ASN A 10 -1.08 -7.86 2.42
CA ASN A 10 0.08 -8.41 1.74
C ASN A 10 -0.32 -9.76 1.12
N ILE A 11 -0.32 -9.84 -0.22
CA ILE A 11 -0.80 -11.03 -0.92
C ILE A 11 0.33 -12.02 -1.23
N GLN A 12 1.56 -11.76 -0.78
CA GLN A 12 2.74 -12.58 -1.05
C GLN A 12 2.82 -12.97 -2.53
N TYR A 13 2.72 -11.98 -3.43
CA TYR A 13 2.68 -12.18 -4.89
C TYR A 13 1.72 -13.31 -5.32
N SER A 14 0.56 -13.41 -4.67
CA SER A 14 -0.52 -14.41 -4.79
C SER A 14 -0.23 -15.83 -4.30
N LEU A 15 0.87 -16.05 -3.59
CA LEU A 15 1.18 -17.34 -2.98
C LEU A 15 0.36 -17.50 -1.69
N GLY A 16 -0.52 -18.50 -1.65
CA GLY A 16 -1.24 -18.80 -0.40
C GLY A 16 -0.43 -19.68 0.55
N ALA A 17 -0.95 -19.82 1.78
CA ALA A 17 -0.38 -20.71 2.81
C ALA A 17 -0.30 -22.19 2.37
N ASP A 18 -1.04 -22.57 1.32
CA ASP A 18 -1.00 -23.88 0.68
C ASP A 18 0.07 -24.03 -0.43
N ASN A 19 0.97 -23.05 -0.56
CA ASN A 19 2.01 -22.95 -1.58
C ASN A 19 1.48 -22.97 -3.03
N LYS A 20 0.26 -22.47 -3.26
CA LYS A 20 -0.31 -22.31 -4.60
C LYS A 20 -0.52 -20.83 -4.93
N TYR A 21 -0.13 -20.47 -6.15
CA TYR A 21 -0.42 -19.17 -6.73
C TYR A 21 -1.89 -19.09 -7.14
N ASP A 22 -2.67 -18.24 -6.50
CA ASP A 22 -4.06 -17.96 -6.85
C ASP A 22 -4.42 -16.51 -6.54
N LEU A 23 -4.23 -15.64 -7.53
CA LEU A 23 -4.48 -14.21 -7.39
C LEU A 23 -5.97 -13.90 -7.15
N LYS A 24 -6.88 -14.65 -7.76
CA LYS A 24 -8.31 -14.44 -7.57
C LYS A 24 -8.71 -14.73 -6.13
N ARG A 25 -8.18 -15.80 -5.53
CA ARG A 25 -8.38 -16.13 -4.11
C ARG A 25 -7.95 -14.98 -3.21
N SER A 26 -6.79 -14.37 -3.43
CA SER A 26 -6.33 -13.22 -2.64
C SER A 26 -7.19 -11.97 -2.85
N ILE A 27 -7.65 -11.71 -4.07
CA ILE A 27 -8.50 -10.54 -4.34
C ILE A 27 -9.91 -10.71 -3.76
N ASP A 28 -10.47 -11.93 -3.80
CA ASP A 28 -11.81 -12.19 -3.27
C ASP A 28 -11.90 -11.97 -1.76
N THR A 29 -10.81 -12.09 -0.99
CA THR A 29 -10.84 -11.82 0.45
C THR A 29 -11.11 -10.35 0.76
N VAL A 30 -10.65 -9.42 -0.08
CA VAL A 30 -10.71 -7.95 0.16
C VAL A 30 -11.58 -7.18 -0.83
N ARG A 31 -12.22 -7.87 -1.78
CA ARG A 31 -13.01 -7.32 -2.91
C ARG A 31 -14.08 -6.31 -2.49
N ASP A 32 -14.64 -6.48 -1.30
CA ASP A 32 -15.78 -5.70 -0.80
C ASP A 32 -15.39 -4.35 -0.18
N ALA A 33 -14.10 -4.10 0.07
CA ALA A 33 -13.62 -2.82 0.56
C ALA A 33 -13.85 -1.69 -0.47
N ASP A 34 -14.11 -0.48 0.01
CA ASP A 34 -14.17 0.71 -0.85
C ASP A 34 -12.77 1.14 -1.29
N ILE A 35 -11.76 0.90 -0.44
CA ILE A 35 -10.33 1.14 -0.69
C ILE A 35 -9.55 -0.13 -0.33
N ILE A 36 -8.70 -0.61 -1.22
CA ILE A 36 -7.84 -1.78 -0.99
C ILE A 36 -6.38 -1.36 -1.16
N CYS A 37 -5.56 -1.67 -0.16
CA CYS A 37 -4.11 -1.52 -0.17
C CYS A 37 -3.47 -2.90 -0.26
N LEU A 38 -2.91 -3.24 -1.43
CA LEU A 38 -2.18 -4.49 -1.62
C LEU A 38 -0.67 -4.27 -1.60
N GLN A 39 0.05 -5.18 -0.96
CA GLN A 39 1.51 -5.26 -0.99
C GLN A 39 1.96 -6.51 -1.77
N GLU A 40 3.24 -6.52 -2.17
CA GLU A 40 3.86 -7.62 -2.92
C GLU A 40 3.21 -7.94 -4.26
N ILE A 41 2.85 -6.90 -5.02
CA ILE A 41 2.40 -7.06 -6.40
C ILE A 41 3.60 -7.30 -7.32
N ASP A 42 3.62 -8.45 -8.00
CA ASP A 42 4.64 -8.81 -8.96
C ASP A 42 4.25 -8.43 -10.39
N ARG A 43 5.20 -7.84 -11.12
CA ARG A 43 5.16 -7.76 -12.58
C ARG A 43 6.42 -8.37 -13.17
N ASN A 44 6.24 -9.32 -14.07
CA ASN A 44 7.29 -9.97 -14.85
C ASN A 44 8.38 -10.68 -14.00
N TRP A 45 7.99 -11.29 -12.87
CA TRP A 45 8.88 -12.16 -12.11
C TRP A 45 8.81 -13.60 -12.60
N ARG A 46 9.96 -14.29 -12.67
CA ARG A 46 10.00 -15.69 -13.12
C ARG A 46 9.19 -16.63 -12.21
N ARG A 47 9.14 -16.35 -10.90
CA ARG A 47 8.38 -17.14 -9.91
C ARG A 47 6.88 -17.14 -10.18
N THR A 48 6.35 -16.03 -10.72
CA THR A 48 4.95 -15.89 -11.14
C THR A 48 4.78 -16.13 -12.64
N ASN A 49 5.68 -16.89 -13.28
CA ASN A 49 5.67 -17.15 -14.73
C ASN A 49 5.58 -15.87 -15.59
N MET A 50 6.26 -14.81 -15.15
CA MET A 50 6.27 -13.50 -15.79
C MET A 50 4.90 -12.80 -15.85
N ALA A 51 3.97 -13.14 -14.95
CA ALA A 51 2.66 -12.51 -14.84
C ALA A 51 2.75 -10.98 -14.62
N ASP A 52 1.74 -10.25 -15.08
CA ASP A 52 1.54 -8.84 -14.77
C ASP A 52 0.36 -8.73 -13.80
N GLN A 53 0.62 -8.92 -12.50
CA GLN A 53 -0.45 -8.98 -11.51
C GLN A 53 -1.23 -7.67 -11.42
N PHE A 54 -0.61 -6.53 -11.72
CA PHE A 54 -1.34 -5.26 -11.80
C PHE A 54 -2.46 -5.33 -12.85
N ALA A 55 -2.14 -5.78 -14.07
CA ALA A 55 -3.13 -5.92 -15.13
C ALA A 55 -4.19 -6.99 -14.82
N GLU A 56 -3.79 -8.11 -14.21
CA GLU A 56 -4.71 -9.19 -13.83
C GLU A 56 -5.68 -8.75 -12.72
N ILE A 57 -5.20 -7.99 -11.72
CA ILE A 57 -6.06 -7.43 -10.66
C ILE A 57 -7.07 -6.44 -11.25
N GLN A 58 -6.65 -5.57 -12.17
CA GLN A 58 -7.58 -4.67 -12.87
C GLN A 58 -8.67 -5.45 -13.63
N ALA A 59 -8.34 -6.59 -14.23
CA ALA A 59 -9.32 -7.44 -14.87
C ALA A 59 -10.28 -8.13 -13.88
N LEU A 60 -9.80 -8.44 -12.66
CA LEU A 60 -10.62 -8.99 -11.58
C LEU A 60 -11.52 -7.95 -10.90
N LEU A 61 -11.15 -6.66 -10.98
CA LEU A 61 -11.85 -5.52 -10.37
C LEU A 61 -12.11 -4.41 -11.42
N PRO A 62 -12.88 -4.69 -12.48
CA PRO A 62 -13.05 -3.76 -13.61
C PRO A 62 -13.86 -2.50 -13.25
N ASP A 63 -14.50 -2.49 -12.08
CA ASP A 63 -15.30 -1.40 -11.52
C ASP A 63 -14.54 -0.59 -10.45
N ARG A 64 -13.20 -0.57 -10.55
CA ARG A 64 -12.32 0.14 -9.62
C ARG A 64 -11.30 1.01 -10.34
N TYR A 65 -10.93 2.11 -9.69
CA TYR A 65 -9.74 2.90 -10.00
C TYR A 65 -8.53 2.24 -9.34
N ALA A 66 -7.38 2.22 -10.00
CA ALA A 66 -6.18 1.61 -9.43
C ALA A 66 -4.90 2.32 -9.86
N VAL A 67 -3.93 2.36 -8.95
CA VAL A 67 -2.57 2.83 -9.20
C VAL A 67 -1.58 1.80 -8.65
N PHE A 68 -0.44 1.69 -9.31
CA PHE A 68 0.66 0.81 -8.90
C PHE A 68 1.93 1.61 -8.74
N GLY A 69 2.62 1.39 -7.63
CA GLY A 69 3.93 1.99 -7.38
C GLY A 69 5.00 0.94 -7.18
N PRO A 70 5.97 0.82 -8.10
CA PRO A 70 7.06 -0.13 -7.96
C PRO A 70 8.06 0.34 -6.90
N TRP A 71 8.35 -0.50 -5.90
CA TRP A 71 9.52 -0.33 -5.04
C TRP A 71 10.81 -0.80 -5.72
N LEU A 72 10.71 -1.78 -6.63
CA LEU A 72 11.81 -2.24 -7.49
C LEU A 72 11.43 -2.07 -8.96
N ASP A 73 12.39 -1.59 -9.74
CA ASP A 73 12.26 -1.52 -11.19
C ASP A 73 13.59 -1.90 -11.86
N VAL A 74 13.69 -3.12 -12.37
CA VAL A 74 14.89 -3.65 -13.03
C VAL A 74 14.57 -4.25 -14.41
N ASP A 75 15.59 -4.40 -15.24
CA ASP A 75 15.42 -4.95 -16.59
C ASP A 75 14.90 -6.40 -16.57
N ALA A 76 13.96 -6.68 -17.46
CA ALA A 76 13.45 -8.01 -17.75
C ALA A 76 13.22 -8.20 -19.25
N SER A 77 13.94 -7.41 -20.06
CA SER A 77 13.79 -7.38 -21.50
C SER A 77 14.21 -8.72 -22.12
N ALA A 78 13.60 -9.04 -23.26
CA ALA A 78 13.98 -10.21 -24.06
C ALA A 78 14.52 -9.74 -25.41
N VAL A 79 15.60 -10.37 -25.87
CA VAL A 79 16.12 -10.17 -27.23
C VAL A 79 15.44 -11.18 -28.15
N ASN A 80 14.73 -10.70 -29.16
CA ASN A 80 14.07 -11.52 -30.17
C ASN A 80 15.10 -12.11 -31.15
N PRO A 81 14.77 -13.18 -31.90
CA PRO A 81 15.69 -13.79 -32.86
C PRO A 81 16.17 -12.84 -33.98
N ASP A 82 15.41 -11.79 -34.30
CA ASP A 82 15.76 -10.76 -35.29
C ASP A 82 16.65 -9.64 -34.72
N GLY A 83 17.06 -9.74 -33.45
CA GLY A 83 17.87 -8.75 -32.75
C GLY A 83 17.06 -7.60 -32.13
N SER A 84 15.75 -7.53 -32.35
CA SER A 84 14.91 -6.52 -31.70
C SER A 84 14.75 -6.79 -30.20
N ILE A 85 14.63 -5.73 -29.40
CA ILE A 85 14.47 -5.83 -27.95
C ILE A 85 13.00 -5.66 -27.58
N LYS A 86 12.41 -6.68 -26.96
CA LYS A 86 11.14 -6.55 -26.27
C LYS A 86 11.39 -5.95 -24.89
N ASN A 87 11.26 -4.63 -24.79
CA ASN A 87 11.42 -3.89 -23.54
C ASN A 87 10.39 -4.36 -22.51
N ARG A 88 10.89 -4.73 -21.33
CA ARG A 88 10.06 -5.17 -20.20
C ARG A 88 10.79 -4.88 -18.89
N ARG A 89 10.04 -4.49 -17.88
CA ARG A 89 10.54 -4.24 -16.52
C ARG A 89 10.06 -5.33 -15.58
N ARG A 90 10.95 -5.87 -14.75
CA ARG A 90 10.59 -6.69 -13.59
C ARG A 90 10.40 -5.75 -12.42
N GLN A 91 9.19 -5.73 -11.90
CA GLN A 91 8.79 -4.81 -10.85
C GLN A 91 8.14 -5.55 -9.70
N GLY A 92 8.42 -5.13 -8.48
CA GLY A 92 7.65 -5.43 -7.29
C GLY A 92 7.11 -4.13 -6.73
N GLY A 93 5.89 -4.11 -6.21
CA GLY A 93 5.28 -2.85 -5.76
C GLY A 93 4.07 -3.01 -4.87
N GLN A 94 3.50 -1.87 -4.50
CA GLN A 94 2.21 -1.76 -3.85
C GLN A 94 1.15 -1.30 -4.86
N MET A 95 -0.10 -1.69 -4.63
CA MET A 95 -1.24 -1.27 -5.45
C MET A 95 -2.34 -0.71 -4.56
N THR A 96 -2.77 0.52 -4.85
CA THR A 96 -3.93 1.14 -4.21
C THR A 96 -5.10 1.07 -5.17
N ILE A 97 -6.21 0.52 -4.71
CA ILE A 97 -7.43 0.28 -5.50
C ILE A 97 -8.59 0.96 -4.80
N SER A 98 -9.48 1.63 -5.54
CA SER A 98 -10.60 2.34 -4.94
C SER A 98 -11.87 2.29 -5.80
N ARG A 99 -13.03 2.29 -5.15
CA ARG A 99 -14.33 2.60 -5.76
C ARG A 99 -14.45 4.07 -6.16
N TYR A 100 -13.68 4.94 -5.53
CA TYR A 100 -13.67 6.38 -5.77
C TYR A 100 -12.51 6.75 -6.71
N PRO A 101 -12.63 7.83 -7.50
CA PRO A 101 -11.53 8.29 -8.34
C PRO A 101 -10.27 8.58 -7.53
N ILE A 102 -9.11 8.22 -8.09
CA ILE A 102 -7.80 8.58 -7.55
C ILE A 102 -7.32 9.82 -8.31
N ALA A 103 -7.33 10.98 -7.66
CA ALA A 103 -6.98 12.27 -8.29
C ALA A 103 -5.50 12.36 -8.65
N SER A 104 -4.65 11.82 -7.79
CA SER A 104 -3.21 11.81 -7.98
C SER A 104 -2.59 10.66 -7.20
N SER A 105 -1.42 10.21 -7.66
CA SER A 105 -0.58 9.27 -6.94
C SER A 105 0.88 9.56 -7.16
N ARG A 106 1.72 9.27 -6.18
CA ARG A 106 3.18 9.26 -6.34
C ARG A 106 3.82 8.12 -5.56
N VAL A 107 4.93 7.62 -6.10
CA VAL A 107 5.78 6.62 -5.46
C VAL A 107 6.89 7.36 -4.75
N ILE A 108 7.11 7.04 -3.48
CA ILE A 108 8.17 7.63 -2.69
C ILE A 108 9.10 6.52 -2.24
N HIS A 109 10.29 6.50 -2.85
CA HIS A 109 11.33 5.55 -2.50
C HIS A 109 11.95 5.93 -1.17
N LEU A 110 12.12 4.91 -0.33
CA LEU A 110 12.61 5.08 1.01
C LEU A 110 14.13 4.95 1.09
N PRO A 111 14.77 5.53 2.12
CA PRO A 111 16.18 5.31 2.39
C PRO A 111 16.49 3.81 2.47
N LYS A 112 17.61 3.40 1.87
CA LYS A 112 18.06 2.01 1.87
C LYS A 112 19.55 1.97 2.19
N LEU A 113 19.92 1.20 3.21
CA LEU A 113 21.32 0.96 3.56
C LEU A 113 21.97 -0.02 2.57
N ASP A 114 23.25 0.21 2.28
CA ASP A 114 24.08 -0.80 1.61
C ASP A 114 24.50 -1.85 2.64
N THR A 115 23.98 -3.06 2.47
CA THR A 115 24.23 -4.23 3.32
C THR A 115 25.36 -5.11 2.78
N GLY A 116 26.09 -4.66 1.77
CA GLY A 116 27.18 -5.39 1.14
C GLY A 116 26.69 -6.67 0.45
N PRO A 117 27.16 -7.86 0.85
CA PRO A 117 26.79 -9.12 0.19
C PRO A 117 25.38 -9.60 0.52
N THR A 118 24.76 -9.10 1.59
CA THR A 118 23.40 -9.51 1.99
C THR A 118 22.37 -8.81 1.13
N MET A 119 21.37 -9.56 0.65
CA MET A 119 20.27 -9.00 -0.14
C MET A 119 19.54 -7.91 0.65
N ASN A 120 19.36 -6.75 0.03
CA ASN A 120 18.51 -5.68 0.53
C ASN A 120 17.92 -4.97 -0.69
N MET A 121 16.60 -4.83 -0.72
CA MET A 121 15.86 -4.20 -1.83
C MET A 121 15.43 -2.80 -1.42
N TRP A 122 15.04 -1.98 -2.39
CA TRP A 122 14.38 -0.73 -2.07
C TRP A 122 12.99 -1.01 -1.53
N SER A 123 12.57 -0.21 -0.56
CA SER A 123 11.17 -0.08 -0.15
C SER A 123 10.60 1.21 -0.72
N ALA A 124 9.29 1.25 -0.89
CA ALA A 124 8.58 2.45 -1.28
C ALA A 124 7.19 2.46 -0.64
N PHE A 125 6.58 3.64 -0.60
CA PHE A 125 5.16 3.79 -0.36
C PHE A 125 4.48 4.48 -1.54
N VAL A 126 3.19 4.19 -1.71
CA VAL A 126 2.33 4.77 -2.73
C VAL A 126 1.34 5.68 -2.05
N GLU A 127 1.57 6.99 -2.16
CA GLU A 127 0.61 8.00 -1.72
C GLU A 127 -0.43 8.19 -2.82
N SER A 128 -1.70 8.08 -2.47
CA SER A 128 -2.84 8.24 -3.38
C SER A 128 -3.87 9.21 -2.78
N VAL A 129 -4.25 10.24 -3.53
CA VAL A 129 -5.36 11.12 -3.15
C VAL A 129 -6.65 10.54 -3.70
N VAL A 130 -7.51 10.05 -2.80
CA VAL A 130 -8.76 9.37 -3.14
C VAL A 130 -9.94 10.33 -2.95
N LEU A 131 -10.72 10.55 -4.01
CA LEU A 131 -11.86 11.46 -4.05
C LEU A 131 -13.14 10.82 -3.48
N THR A 132 -13.08 10.41 -2.22
CA THR A 132 -14.28 10.03 -1.46
C THR A 132 -15.16 11.27 -1.22
N PRO A 133 -16.39 11.15 -0.63
CA PRO A 133 -17.22 12.32 -0.33
C PRO A 133 -16.49 13.45 0.42
N THR A 134 -15.51 13.09 1.27
CA THR A 134 -14.48 14.01 1.77
C THR A 134 -13.12 13.46 1.32
N PRO A 135 -12.38 14.12 0.42
CA PRO A 135 -11.13 13.57 -0.10
C PRO A 135 -10.12 13.20 1.01
N VAL A 136 -9.42 12.08 0.83
CA VAL A 136 -8.42 11.58 1.79
C VAL A 136 -7.13 11.19 1.08
N ARG A 137 -6.00 11.22 1.80
CA ARG A 137 -4.75 10.60 1.38
C ARG A 137 -4.68 9.17 1.91
N VAL A 138 -4.34 8.23 1.05
CA VAL A 138 -4.06 6.84 1.41
C VAL A 138 -2.62 6.56 1.09
N ILE A 139 -1.86 6.13 2.08
CA ILE A 139 -0.46 5.74 1.93
C ILE A 139 -0.37 4.24 2.12
N ASN A 140 -0.19 3.54 1.01
CA ASN A 140 0.04 2.11 0.98
C ASN A 140 1.55 1.83 1.07
N LEU A 141 1.99 1.09 2.08
CA LEU A 141 3.42 0.89 2.38
C LEU A 141 3.79 -0.58 2.57
N HIS A 142 5.07 -0.87 2.40
CA HIS A 142 5.71 -2.11 2.85
C HIS A 142 7.13 -1.73 3.30
N LEU A 143 7.39 -1.77 4.62
CA LEU A 143 8.72 -1.45 5.17
C LEU A 143 9.69 -2.62 5.00
N SER A 144 10.98 -2.36 4.99
CA SER A 144 11.97 -3.44 4.81
C SER A 144 12.00 -4.43 5.99
N ASP A 145 12.22 -5.71 5.68
CA ASP A 145 12.50 -6.77 6.64
C ASP A 145 13.93 -6.70 7.20
N SER A 146 14.80 -5.88 6.58
CA SER A 146 16.25 -5.86 6.77
C SER A 146 16.74 -5.61 8.20
N SER A 147 16.37 -4.48 8.81
CA SER A 147 16.73 -4.13 10.18
C SER A 147 15.76 -3.09 10.75
N GLU A 148 15.59 -3.11 12.07
CA GLU A 148 14.76 -2.12 12.78
C GLU A 148 15.27 -0.69 12.56
N SER A 149 16.59 -0.48 12.49
CA SER A 149 17.17 0.84 12.20
C SER A 149 16.76 1.35 10.82
N SER A 150 16.74 0.47 9.80
CA SER A 150 16.28 0.85 8.45
C SER A 150 14.81 1.23 8.50
N ARG A 151 13.96 0.43 9.16
CA ARG A 151 12.53 0.76 9.35
C ARG A 151 12.31 2.09 10.08
N ILE A 152 13.16 2.44 11.05
CA ILE A 152 13.11 3.75 11.74
C ILE A 152 13.43 4.91 10.77
N ASP A 153 14.43 4.76 9.90
CA ASP A 153 14.76 5.77 8.90
C ASP A 153 13.64 5.90 7.85
N GLU A 154 13.11 4.77 7.40
CA GLU A 154 11.99 4.68 6.46
C GLU A 154 10.74 5.37 7.00
N ILE A 155 10.33 5.06 8.24
CA ILE A 155 9.12 5.67 8.84
C ILE A 155 9.33 7.16 9.17
N SER A 156 10.56 7.57 9.47
CA SER A 156 10.90 8.99 9.67
C SER A 156 10.73 9.77 8.37
N CYS A 157 11.22 9.24 7.26
CA CYS A 157 11.01 9.83 5.93
C CYS A 157 9.52 9.95 5.59
N LEU A 158 8.72 8.92 5.88
CA LEU A 158 7.27 8.97 5.67
C LEU A 158 6.59 10.07 6.50
N ILE A 159 6.94 10.20 7.78
CA ILE A 159 6.37 11.22 8.67
C ILE A 159 6.71 12.62 8.16
N ASP A 160 7.97 12.85 7.76
CA ASP A 160 8.40 14.14 7.21
C ASP A 160 7.64 14.49 5.93
N GLN A 161 7.40 13.49 5.06
CA GLN A 161 6.57 13.66 3.88
C GLN A 161 5.13 14.02 4.23
N CYS A 162 4.53 13.33 5.21
CA CYS A 162 3.15 13.61 5.63
C CYS A 162 2.98 15.03 6.16
N ASN A 163 3.99 15.54 6.88
CA ASN A 163 4.04 16.89 7.42
C ASN A 163 4.22 17.95 6.33
N SER A 164 4.93 17.61 5.25
CA SER A 164 5.24 18.55 4.15
C SER A 164 4.15 18.56 3.07
N ALA A 165 3.38 17.48 2.95
CA ALA A 165 2.47 17.28 1.82
C ALA A 165 1.45 18.41 1.61
N THR A 166 0.80 18.93 2.66
CA THR A 166 -0.17 20.03 2.49
C THR A 166 0.48 21.39 2.20
N LEU A 167 1.76 21.55 2.55
CA LEU A 167 2.55 22.73 2.18
C LEU A 167 3.01 22.67 0.72
N GLU A 168 3.38 21.48 0.23
CA GLU A 168 3.73 21.22 -1.17
C GLU A 168 2.52 21.41 -2.12
N GLY A 169 1.33 21.07 -1.63
CA GLY A 169 0.10 21.08 -2.42
C GLY A 169 -0.10 19.82 -3.26
N GLY A 170 -1.11 19.83 -4.12
CA GLY A 170 -1.49 18.71 -4.99
C GLY A 170 -0.43 18.35 -6.03
N ALA A 171 -0.75 17.39 -6.92
CA ALA A 171 0.13 17.02 -8.04
C ALA A 171 0.50 18.22 -8.93
N TRP A 172 -0.39 19.20 -9.02
CA TRP A 172 -0.08 20.59 -9.31
C TRP A 172 -0.82 21.49 -8.33
N ASN A 173 -0.41 22.75 -8.23
CA ASN A 173 -1.09 23.77 -7.42
C ASN A 173 -1.16 25.10 -8.18
N GLY A 174 -2.18 25.91 -7.86
CA GLY A 174 -2.42 27.21 -8.48
C GLY A 174 -3.12 27.15 -9.85
N GLU A 175 -3.66 28.29 -10.27
CA GLU A 175 -4.18 28.49 -11.63
C GLU A 175 -3.02 28.66 -12.61
N ALA A 176 -3.21 28.21 -13.85
CA ALA A 176 -2.26 28.48 -14.92
C ALA A 176 -2.22 29.99 -15.23
N TRP A 177 -1.09 30.46 -15.75
CA TRP A 177 -0.82 31.90 -15.96
C TRP A 177 -1.73 32.56 -17.02
N ASP A 178 -2.29 31.76 -17.92
CA ASP A 178 -3.23 32.16 -18.96
C ASP A 178 -4.12 30.98 -19.40
N ALA A 179 -5.13 31.27 -20.23
CA ALA A 179 -6.11 30.28 -20.68
C ALA A 179 -5.51 29.19 -21.57
N GLU A 180 -4.52 29.51 -22.40
CA GLU A 180 -3.84 28.54 -23.26
C GLU A 180 -3.06 27.52 -22.42
N SER A 181 -2.36 28.00 -21.39
CA SER A 181 -1.65 27.16 -20.43
C SER A 181 -2.60 26.32 -19.58
N MET A 182 -3.77 26.85 -19.22
CA MET A 182 -4.81 26.10 -18.50
C MET A 182 -5.35 24.95 -19.35
N GLU A 183 -5.64 25.19 -20.63
CA GLU A 183 -6.07 24.16 -21.57
C GLU A 183 -4.96 23.14 -21.84
N HIS A 184 -3.69 23.54 -21.90
CA HIS A 184 -2.58 22.64 -22.22
C HIS A 184 -2.12 21.78 -21.03
N TRP A 185 -1.87 22.41 -19.88
CA TRP A 185 -1.22 21.77 -18.73
C TRP A 185 -2.21 21.23 -17.70
N GLN A 186 -3.34 21.91 -17.53
CA GLN A 186 -4.38 21.51 -16.58
C GLN A 186 -5.55 20.83 -17.29
N LEU A 187 -5.65 20.89 -18.62
CA LEU A 187 -6.80 20.42 -19.40
C LEU A 187 -8.15 21.01 -18.93
N ASN A 188 -8.11 22.18 -18.27
CA ASN A 188 -9.24 22.77 -17.54
C ASN A 188 -9.78 21.88 -16.39
N ASP A 189 -9.02 20.88 -15.94
CA ASP A 189 -9.34 20.07 -14.77
C ASP A 189 -9.14 20.88 -13.48
N PRO A 190 -9.89 20.57 -12.41
CA PRO A 190 -9.69 21.20 -11.11
C PRO A 190 -8.30 20.85 -10.57
N VAL A 191 -7.70 21.79 -9.83
CA VAL A 191 -6.46 21.55 -9.08
C VAL A 191 -6.65 20.35 -8.14
N PRO A 192 -5.82 19.30 -8.24
CA PRO A 192 -5.93 18.12 -7.40
C PRO A 192 -5.81 18.51 -5.93
N PRO A 193 -6.72 18.06 -5.06
CA PRO A 193 -6.64 18.38 -3.65
C PRO A 193 -5.43 17.71 -3.00
N MET A 194 -5.00 18.23 -1.85
CA MET A 194 -4.01 17.59 -1.00
C MET A 194 -4.53 17.55 0.45
N PRO A 195 -5.35 16.56 0.80
CA PRO A 195 -6.05 16.50 2.09
C PRO A 195 -5.11 16.31 3.29
N GLU A 196 -5.49 16.84 4.46
CA GLU A 196 -4.82 16.55 5.75
C GLU A 196 -5.22 15.18 6.33
N ALA A 197 -6.43 14.71 5.99
CA ALA A 197 -6.92 13.40 6.38
C ALA A 197 -6.10 12.32 5.67
N VAL A 198 -5.30 11.57 6.44
CA VAL A 198 -4.36 10.57 5.94
C VAL A 198 -4.56 9.23 6.65
N ILE A 199 -4.52 8.17 5.84
CA ILE A 199 -4.54 6.77 6.27
C ILE A 199 -3.19 6.16 5.88
N LEU A 200 -2.51 5.50 6.83
CA LEU A 200 -1.34 4.65 6.54
C LEU A 200 -1.80 3.20 6.62
N ALA A 201 -1.54 2.41 5.59
CA ALA A 201 -1.99 1.02 5.53
C ALA A 201 -0.91 0.16 4.88
N GLY A 202 -0.59 -0.98 5.48
CA GLY A 202 0.36 -1.90 4.90
C GLY A 202 1.09 -2.77 5.90
N ASP A 203 2.13 -3.42 5.38
CA ASP A 203 3.05 -4.26 6.14
C ASP A 203 4.20 -3.40 6.70
N PHE A 204 4.24 -3.27 8.02
CA PHE A 204 5.27 -2.48 8.70
C PHE A 204 6.50 -3.31 9.05
N ASN A 205 6.48 -4.65 8.88
CA ASN A 205 7.53 -5.55 9.33
C ASN A 205 7.97 -5.29 10.80
N ALA A 206 7.03 -4.86 11.64
CA ALA A 206 7.31 -4.42 13.00
C ALA A 206 6.13 -4.72 13.94
N GLU A 207 6.42 -5.29 15.10
CA GLU A 207 5.40 -5.63 16.10
C GLU A 207 4.85 -4.38 16.83
N PRO A 208 3.66 -4.46 17.48
CA PRO A 208 2.98 -3.28 18.03
C PRO A 208 3.75 -2.51 19.10
N ASP A 209 4.66 -3.15 19.83
CA ASP A 209 5.49 -2.56 20.88
C ASP A 209 6.88 -2.09 20.38
N SER A 210 7.14 -2.20 19.07
CA SER A 210 8.39 -1.78 18.47
C SER A 210 8.59 -0.25 18.46
N PRO A 211 9.85 0.24 18.47
CA PRO A 211 10.17 1.65 18.26
C PRO A 211 9.63 2.24 16.95
N VAL A 212 9.47 1.40 15.92
CA VAL A 212 8.88 1.81 14.63
C VAL A 212 7.43 2.25 14.83
N ILE A 213 6.62 1.40 15.49
CA ILE A 213 5.21 1.68 15.75
C ILE A 213 5.05 2.81 16.78
N GLU A 214 5.90 2.87 17.81
CA GLU A 214 5.94 3.99 18.74
C GLU A 214 6.11 5.34 18.01
N LYS A 215 6.97 5.38 16.99
CA LYS A 215 7.20 6.60 16.21
C LYS A 215 5.98 7.02 15.38
N VAL A 216 5.21 6.07 14.86
CA VAL A 216 3.94 6.33 14.16
C VAL A 216 2.92 6.93 15.13
N ILE A 217 2.78 6.34 16.32
CA ILE A 217 1.85 6.81 17.36
C ILE A 217 2.23 8.22 17.84
N ASN A 218 3.53 8.46 18.09
CA ASN A 218 4.03 9.76 18.51
C ASN A 218 3.87 10.85 17.44
N ALA A 219 3.76 10.47 16.16
CA ALA A 219 3.41 11.38 15.07
C ALA A 219 1.90 11.70 14.99
N GLY A 220 1.09 11.21 15.94
CA GLY A 220 -0.34 11.52 16.05
C GLY A 220 -1.25 10.58 15.27
N PHE A 221 -0.72 9.48 14.73
CA PHE A 221 -1.52 8.44 14.12
C PHE A 221 -2.05 7.46 15.18
N ARG A 222 -3.25 6.94 14.93
CA ARG A 222 -3.89 5.95 15.80
C ARG A 222 -4.10 4.65 15.06
N ASP A 223 -3.74 3.55 15.71
CA ASP A 223 -4.08 2.21 15.23
C ASP A 223 -5.61 2.06 15.20
N THR A 224 -6.13 1.62 14.07
CA THR A 224 -7.57 1.40 13.91
C THR A 224 -8.03 0.13 14.61
N TRP A 225 -7.17 -0.88 14.68
CA TRP A 225 -7.54 -2.16 15.24
C TRP A 225 -7.73 -2.06 16.76
N ARG A 226 -8.87 -2.58 17.22
CA ARG A 226 -9.16 -2.75 18.64
C ARG A 226 -9.65 -4.18 18.87
N PRO A 227 -9.13 -4.89 19.88
CA PRO A 227 -9.62 -6.22 20.19
C PRO A 227 -11.09 -6.15 20.61
N ALA A 228 -11.95 -6.95 19.97
CA ALA A 228 -13.33 -7.13 20.36
C ALA A 228 -13.45 -8.32 21.33
N GLY A 229 -13.90 -8.10 22.57
CA GLY A 229 -14.17 -9.19 23.51
C GLY A 229 -12.92 -9.91 24.03
N ALA A 230 -12.99 -11.24 24.17
CA ALA A 230 -11.86 -12.05 24.67
C ALA A 230 -10.67 -11.86 23.73
N ALA A 231 -9.61 -11.23 24.24
CA ALA A 231 -8.51 -10.63 23.48
C ALA A 231 -7.95 -11.56 22.39
N SER A 232 -8.37 -11.35 21.14
CA SER A 232 -7.62 -11.86 19.98
C SER A 232 -6.26 -11.16 19.97
N PRO A 233 -5.17 -11.89 19.68
CA PRO A 233 -3.84 -11.32 19.55
C PRO A 233 -3.69 -10.41 18.31
N GLY A 234 -4.67 -10.43 17.39
CA GLY A 234 -4.65 -9.64 16.16
C GLY A 234 -3.57 -10.09 15.19
N VAL A 235 -3.38 -11.40 15.03
CA VAL A 235 -2.29 -11.96 14.22
C VAL A 235 -2.52 -11.63 12.76
N THR A 236 -1.54 -10.99 12.14
CA THR A 236 -1.57 -10.62 10.72
C THR A 236 -0.53 -11.36 9.89
N PHE A 237 0.41 -12.06 10.52
CA PHE A 237 1.38 -12.92 9.85
C PHE A 237 1.48 -14.24 10.61
N LYS A 238 1.05 -15.34 9.96
CA LYS A 238 0.85 -16.63 10.62
C LYS A 238 2.12 -17.49 10.59
N THR A 239 2.29 -18.29 11.64
CA THR A 239 3.32 -19.33 11.70
C THR A 239 3.15 -20.31 10.54
N ASN A 240 4.13 -20.36 9.65
CA ASN A 240 4.19 -21.30 8.55
C ASN A 240 5.65 -21.71 8.28
N PRO A 241 6.14 -22.80 8.89
CA PRO A 241 7.53 -23.24 8.73
C PRO A 241 7.90 -23.57 7.27
N ASP A 242 6.93 -23.97 6.45
CA ASP A 242 7.16 -24.25 5.02
C ASP A 242 7.46 -22.98 4.23
N GLN A 243 7.05 -21.82 4.74
CA GLN A 243 7.28 -20.50 4.16
C GLN A 243 8.29 -19.66 4.98
N GLY A 244 8.90 -20.25 6.01
CA GLY A 244 9.98 -19.62 6.79
C GLY A 244 9.54 -18.81 8.00
N THR A 245 8.27 -18.90 8.41
CA THR A 245 7.73 -18.18 9.57
C THR A 245 7.55 -19.12 10.75
N TYR A 246 8.11 -18.77 11.91
CA TYR A 246 8.19 -19.66 13.08
C TYR A 246 7.37 -19.20 14.30
N SER A 247 6.71 -18.06 14.20
CA SER A 247 5.83 -17.53 15.24
C SER A 247 4.78 -16.61 14.61
N ASP A 248 3.62 -16.54 15.24
CA ASP A 248 2.57 -15.61 14.88
C ASP A 248 3.00 -14.19 15.25
N MET A 249 2.76 -13.23 14.36
CA MET A 249 3.10 -11.82 14.56
C MET A 249 1.96 -10.91 14.11
N ARG A 250 1.96 -9.68 14.62
CA ARG A 250 1.12 -8.60 14.13
C ARG A 250 1.99 -7.51 13.52
N ILE A 251 2.12 -7.53 12.19
CA ILE A 251 2.99 -6.63 11.43
C ILE A 251 2.26 -5.79 10.37
N ASP A 252 1.05 -6.19 9.99
CA ASP A 252 0.15 -5.38 9.16
C ASP A 252 -0.75 -4.46 9.99
N PHE A 253 -0.88 -3.20 9.57
CA PHE A 253 -1.66 -2.20 10.27
C PHE A 253 -2.45 -1.30 9.33
N ILE A 254 -3.53 -0.73 9.87
CA ILE A 254 -4.17 0.46 9.32
C ILE A 254 -4.15 1.53 10.42
N PHE A 255 -3.41 2.60 10.18
CA PHE A 255 -3.32 3.78 11.03
C PHE A 255 -4.07 4.96 10.40
N VAL A 256 -4.66 5.80 11.23
CA VAL A 256 -5.39 7.00 10.79
C VAL A 256 -4.97 8.24 11.56
N SER A 257 -4.95 9.39 10.89
CA SER A 257 -4.76 10.67 11.59
C SER A 257 -5.98 11.04 12.46
N THR A 258 -5.89 12.16 13.15
CA THR A 258 -6.95 12.70 14.04
C THR A 258 -8.25 13.04 13.31
N HIS A 259 -8.22 13.11 11.98
CA HIS A 259 -9.35 13.42 11.11
C HIS A 259 -10.34 12.28 10.90
N PHE A 260 -10.18 11.14 11.59
CA PHE A 260 -11.06 9.98 11.40
C PHE A 260 -11.69 9.51 12.71
N ASP A 261 -12.95 9.11 12.64
CA ASP A 261 -13.55 8.21 13.62
C ASP A 261 -13.46 6.78 13.10
N VAL A 262 -12.97 5.87 13.93
CA VAL A 262 -12.97 4.43 13.63
C VAL A 262 -14.33 3.87 14.06
N VAL A 263 -15.13 3.47 13.08
CA VAL A 263 -16.48 2.93 13.29
C VAL A 263 -16.41 1.45 13.63
N ASP A 264 -15.56 0.70 12.93
CA ASP A 264 -15.35 -0.73 13.14
C ASP A 264 -13.95 -1.13 12.64
N SER A 265 -13.44 -2.26 13.13
CA SER A 265 -12.16 -2.84 12.70
C SER A 265 -12.14 -4.34 12.91
N SER A 266 -11.55 -5.08 11.99
CA SER A 266 -11.41 -6.54 12.09
C SER A 266 -10.13 -7.03 11.41
N ILE A 267 -9.71 -8.24 11.76
CA ILE A 267 -8.67 -8.99 11.06
C ILE A 267 -9.30 -10.34 10.70
N ASP A 268 -9.24 -10.73 9.43
CA ASP A 268 -9.65 -12.07 9.02
C ASP A 268 -8.50 -13.04 9.27
N GLU A 269 -8.41 -13.60 10.48
CA GLU A 269 -7.30 -14.46 10.91
C GLU A 269 -7.34 -15.89 10.35
N GLU A 270 -8.37 -16.24 9.57
CA GLU A 270 -8.64 -17.62 9.13
C GLU A 270 -8.32 -17.86 7.65
N THR A 271 -7.99 -16.81 6.89
CA THR A 271 -7.75 -16.97 5.45
C THR A 271 -6.39 -17.61 5.17
N GLY A 272 -6.40 -18.59 4.26
CA GLY A 272 -5.19 -19.20 3.71
C GLY A 272 -4.74 -18.58 2.37
N ALA A 273 -5.29 -17.41 2.01
CA ALA A 273 -5.05 -16.78 0.71
C ALA A 273 -3.65 -16.15 0.56
N SER A 274 -2.94 -15.98 1.68
CA SER A 274 -1.57 -15.49 1.84
C SER A 274 -1.03 -16.07 3.16
N ASP A 275 0.26 -15.91 3.45
CA ASP A 275 0.81 -16.05 4.81
C ASP A 275 0.46 -14.88 5.73
N HIS A 276 0.07 -13.75 5.14
CA HIS A 276 -0.54 -12.63 5.85
C HIS A 276 -2.07 -12.74 5.95
N GLN A 277 -2.66 -11.96 6.85
CA GLN A 277 -4.10 -11.86 7.09
C GLN A 277 -4.57 -10.42 6.80
N PRO A 278 -5.69 -10.22 6.10
CA PRO A 278 -6.14 -8.88 5.73
C PRO A 278 -6.68 -8.13 6.96
N VAL A 279 -6.22 -6.88 7.09
CA VAL A 279 -6.67 -5.95 8.13
C VAL A 279 -7.75 -5.05 7.55
N TRP A 280 -8.84 -4.85 8.30
CA TRP A 280 -10.00 -4.08 7.88
C TRP A 280 -10.30 -2.95 8.85
N ALA A 281 -10.75 -1.82 8.31
CA ALA A 281 -11.33 -0.74 9.09
C ALA A 281 -12.50 -0.08 8.35
N SER A 282 -13.53 0.30 9.11
CA SER A 282 -14.59 1.20 8.66
C SER A 282 -14.36 2.58 9.27
N LEU A 283 -14.17 3.58 8.42
CA LEU A 283 -13.71 4.91 8.81
C LEU A 283 -14.73 5.98 8.45
N LYS A 284 -14.88 6.98 9.31
CA LYS A 284 -15.67 8.17 9.01
C LYS A 284 -14.76 9.39 9.10
N VAL A 285 -14.71 10.18 8.04
CA VAL A 285 -13.92 11.42 8.02
C VAL A 285 -14.63 12.50 8.83
N ASN A 286 -13.92 13.05 9.81
CA ASN A 286 -14.36 14.17 10.63
C ASN A 286 -14.27 15.46 9.80
N LYS A 287 -15.25 16.35 9.98
CA LYS A 287 -15.22 17.68 9.37
C LYS A 287 -14.31 18.62 10.15
#